data_AF-A0A523TJG0-F1
#
_entry.id   AF-A0A523TJG0-F1
#
_cell.length_a   1.000
_cell.length_b   1.000
_cell.length_c   1.000
_cell.angle_alpha   90.00
_cell.angle_beta   90.00
_cell.angle_gamma   90.00
#
_symmetry.space_group_name_H-M   'P 1'
#
loop_
_entity.id
_entity.type
_entity.pdbx_description
1 polymer ?
#
loop_
_entity_poly.entity_id
_entity_poly.type
_entity_poly.pdbx_seq_one_letter_code
_entity_poly.pdbx_strand_id
1 'polypeptide(L)' 'MPKEKNQEVWKYYRVDKSGIKRLKKECPRCKGSFLAEHKDRRTCGHCGYTEFKTKGSR' A
#
# COMPACT_ATOMS: atom_id res chain seq x y z
N MET A 1 5.77 -25.34 -4.69
CA MET A 1 6.50 -24.29 -3.93
C MET A 1 6.01 -22.93 -4.42
N PRO A 2 5.27 -22.14 -3.63
CA PRO A 2 4.80 -20.85 -4.11
C PRO A 2 6.00 -19.89 -4.20
N LYS A 3 6.32 -19.50 -5.44
CA LYS A 3 7.43 -18.60 -5.81
C LYS A 3 7.46 -17.39 -4.88
N GLU A 4 8.58 -17.17 -4.20
CA GLU A 4 8.91 -15.94 -3.49
C GLU A 4 8.87 -14.79 -4.50
N LYS A 5 7.70 -14.14 -4.62
CA LYS A 5 7.58 -12.93 -5.41
C LYS A 5 8.31 -11.86 -4.61
N ASN A 6 9.57 -11.62 -4.96
CA ASN A 6 10.38 -10.53 -4.46
C ASN A 6 9.59 -9.22 -4.70
N GLN A 7 8.82 -8.82 -3.70
CA GLN A 7 8.04 -7.61 -3.79
C GLN A 7 9.05 -6.48 -3.74
N GLU A 8 9.16 -5.74 -4.84
CA GLU A 8 10.08 -4.62 -4.98
C GLU A 8 9.58 -3.43 -4.14
N VAL A 9 9.49 -3.63 -2.82
CA VAL A 9 8.92 -2.67 -1.85
C VAL A 9 9.70 -1.36 -1.87
N TRP A 10 10.99 -1.42 -2.20
CA TRP A 10 11.86 -0.26 -2.38
C TRP A 10 11.36 0.69 -3.48
N LYS A 11 10.67 0.20 -4.51
CA LYS A 11 10.07 1.04 -5.56
C LYS A 11 8.94 1.94 -5.04
N TYR A 12 8.39 1.67 -3.86
CA TYR A 12 7.34 2.49 -3.25
C TYR A 12 7.90 3.67 -2.46
N TYR A 13 9.22 3.82 -2.39
CA TYR A 13 9.88 4.96 -1.80
C TYR A 13 10.53 5.78 -2.90
N ARG A 14 10.09 7.04 -3.05
CA ARG A 14 10.74 8.01 -3.92
C ARG A 14 11.58 8.93 -3.05
N VAL A 15 12.88 8.98 -3.32
CA VAL A 15 13.77 9.95 -2.68
C VAL A 15 13.79 11.20 -3.57
N ASP A 16 13.24 12.30 -3.06
CA ASP A 16 13.39 13.63 -3.66
C ASP A 16 14.53 14.38 -2.94
N LYS A 17 15.04 15.46 -3.56
CA LYS A 17 16.16 16.28 -3.02
C LYS A 17 15.87 16.89 -1.64
N SER A 18 14.61 16.93 -1.21
CA SER A 18 14.16 17.50 0.07
C SER A 18 13.50 16.49 1.01
N GLY A 19 13.39 15.21 0.65
CA GLY A 19 12.82 14.21 1.54
C GLY A 19 12.39 12.88 0.89
N ILE A 20 11.96 11.95 1.73
CA ILE A 20 11.48 10.62 1.32
C ILE A 20 9.96 10.67 1.18
N LYS A 21 9.45 10.50 -0.04
CA LYS A 21 8.02 10.37 -0.33
C LYS A 21 7.62 8.90 -0.44
N ARG A 22 6.64 8.48 0.37
CA ARG A 22 6.01 7.16 0.28
C ARG A 22 4.94 7.21 -0.80
N LEU A 23 5.07 6.39 -1.83
CA LEU A 23 4.17 6.37 -3.00
C LEU A 23 2.87 5.60 -2.71
N LYS A 24 2.89 4.63 -1.80
CA LYS A 24 1.71 3.86 -1.39
C LYS A 24 1.22 4.29 -0.01
N LYS A 25 -0.10 4.21 0.20
CA LYS A 25 -0.69 4.36 1.53
C LYS A 25 -0.20 3.25 2.45
N GLU A 26 0.24 3.62 3.64
CA GLU A 26 0.49 2.70 4.74
C GLU A 26 -0.82 2.34 5.45
N CYS A 27 -0.87 1.15 6.04
CA CYS A 27 -2.03 0.73 6.82
C CYS A 27 -2.06 1.49 8.14
N PRO A 28 -3.18 2.16 8.50
CA PRO A 28 -3.29 2.91 9.76
C PRO A 28 -3.25 2.00 10.99
N ARG A 29 -3.60 0.70 10.83
CA ARG A 29 -3.59 -0.29 11.91
C ARG A 29 -2.27 -1.07 12.00
N CYS A 30 -1.58 -1.23 10.88
CA CYS A 30 -0.33 -1.99 10.79
C CYS A 30 0.80 -1.04 10.40
N LYS A 31 1.46 -0.48 11.41
CA LYS A 31 2.63 0.37 11.21
C LYS A 31 3.69 -0.41 10.43
N GLY A 32 4.08 0.10 9.26
CA GLY A 32 5.11 -0.52 8.40
C GLY A 32 4.59 -1.43 7.28
N SER A 33 3.29 -1.68 7.18
CA SER A 33 2.70 -2.44 6.06
C SER A 33 2.04 -1.53 5.04
N PHE A 34 2.36 -1.69 3.77
CA PHE A 34 1.68 -1.00 2.67
C PHE A 34 0.34 -1.64 2.35
N LEU A 35 -0.65 -0.80 2.05
CA LEU A 35 -1.90 -1.25 1.49
C LEU A 35 -1.67 -1.67 0.02
N ALA A 36 -2.12 -2.87 -0.32
CA ALA A 36 -2.18 -3.32 -1.70
C ALA A 36 -3.26 -2.51 -2.42
N GLU A 37 -2.84 -1.70 -3.38
CA GLU A 37 -3.74 -0.87 -4.14
C GLU A 37 -4.32 -1.66 -5.32
N HIS A 38 -5.61 -1.93 -5.27
CA HIS A 38 -6.41 -2.49 -6.35
C HIS A 38 -7.23 -1.38 -7.03
N LYS A 39 -7.91 -1.74 -8.12
CA LYS A 39 -8.72 -0.80 -8.91
C LYS A 39 -9.93 -0.29 -8.12
N ASP A 40 -10.57 -1.18 -7.39
CA ASP A 40 -11.80 -0.98 -6.61
C ASP A 40 -11.54 -0.76 -5.10
N ARG A 41 -10.38 -1.21 -4.59
CA ARG A 41 -10.12 -1.25 -3.15
C ARG A 41 -8.64 -1.13 -2.79
N ARG A 42 -8.35 -0.93 -1.51
CA ARG A 42 -7.04 -0.96 -0.89
C ARG A 42 -7.08 -1.94 0.26
N THR A 43 -6.27 -2.99 0.18
CA THR A 43 -6.33 -4.10 1.15
C THR A 43 -4.99 -4.25 1.88
N CYS A 44 -5.02 -4.42 3.20
CA CYS A 44 -3.86 -4.74 4.00
C CYS A 44 -3.75 -6.27 4.11
N GLY A 45 -2.66 -6.83 3.58
CA GLY A 45 -2.40 -8.27 3.68
C GLY A 45 -2.04 -8.75 5.09
N HIS A 46 -1.75 -7.84 6.03
CA HIS A 46 -1.35 -8.20 7.40
C HIS A 46 -2.54 -8.28 8.38
N CYS A 47 -3.47 -7.32 8.34
CA CYS A 47 -4.64 -7.27 9.25
C CYS A 47 -6.00 -7.42 8.56
N GLY A 48 -6.04 -7.67 7.25
CA GLY A 48 -7.28 -7.75 6.48
C GLY A 48 -8.05 -6.43 6.34
N TYR A 49 -7.46 -5.29 6.70
CA TYR A 49 -8.11 -3.98 6.52
C TYR A 49 -8.38 -3.72 5.04
N THR A 50 -9.61 -3.37 4.69
CA THR A 50 -9.99 -3.08 3.31
C THR A 50 -10.66 -1.71 3.24
N GLU A 51 -10.03 -0.76 2.56
CA GLU A 51 -10.60 0.54 2.20
C GLU A 51 -11.06 0.46 0.75
N PHE A 52 -12.36 0.42 0.51
CA PHE A 52 -12.87 0.51 -0.86
C PHE A 52 -12.64 1.93 -1.37
N LYS A 53 -12.13 2.06 -2.59
CA LYS A 53 -12.07 3.35 -3.29
C LYS A 53 -13.49 3.69 -3.78
N THR A 54 -14.46 3.72 -2.87
CA THR A 54 -15.76 4.26 -3.20
C THR A 54 -15.51 5.74 -3.47
N LYS A 55 -15.72 6.15 -4.72
CA LYS A 55 -16.14 7.51 -4.99
C LYS A 55 -17.53 7.65 -4.35
N GLY A 56 -17.60 7.76 -3.03
CA GLY A 56 -18.75 8.34 -2.35
C GLY A 56 -18.53 9.86 -2.37
N SER A 57 -19.46 10.69 -2.82
CA SER A 57 -20.92 10.56 -2.86
C SER A 57 -21.44 11.25 -4.13
N ARG A 58 -22.54 10.84 -4.76
CA ARG A 58 -23.92 11.26 -4.46
C ARG A 58 -24.10 12.65 -3.84
#